data_AF-A0A3B3HBE8-F1
#
_entry.id   AF-A0A3B3HBE8-F1
#
_cell.length_a   1.000
_cell.length_b   1.000
_cell.length_c   1.000
_cell.angle_alpha   90.00
_cell.angle_beta   90.00
_cell.angle_gamma   90.00
#
_symmetry.space_group_name_H-M   'P 1'
#
loop_
_entity.id
_entity.type
_entity.pdbx_description
1 polymer ?
#
loop_
_entity_poly.entity_id
_entity_poly.type
_entity_poly.pdbx_seq_one_letter_code
_entity_poly.pdbx_strand_id
1 'polypeptide(L)'
;MDRILFTVLVFISTGTLAAKHVFISEKMSWDKAQVFCRTHHTDLSPISNAVEGRVFKESLSGIQTGWVGLYWDVTELKWKWSGGAADEDQGWLNDCWVSDSTYAYRFFCLNLIMVQEEKTWEEALEHCRGNHGDLTSLLSETGNLLAQREIQDPTITQRVWVGLRFLGDTWLWANGDPLEFQAWTQTGDPDQQCPVQKRCGALTKQGEWENRDCQEKLNFICI
;
A
#
# COMPACT_ATOMS: atom_id res chain seq x y z
N MET A 1 22.46 -15.01 -50.28
CA MET A 1 23.20 -15.28 -49.04
C MET A 1 22.72 -14.27 -48.03
N ASP A 2 21.78 -14.73 -47.24
CA ASP A 2 20.71 -13.93 -46.69
C ASP A 2 21.11 -13.13 -45.46
N ARG A 3 20.60 -11.89 -45.42
CA ARG A 3 20.69 -10.98 -44.28
C ARG A 3 19.73 -11.47 -43.21
N ILE A 4 20.26 -12.01 -42.12
CA ILE A 4 19.45 -12.37 -40.95
C ILE A 4 19.09 -11.07 -40.22
N LEU A 5 17.86 -10.63 -40.39
CA LEU A 5 17.22 -9.60 -39.56
C LEU A 5 17.14 -10.14 -38.12
N PHE A 6 17.84 -9.49 -37.18
CA PHE A 6 17.49 -9.60 -35.76
C PHE A 6 16.18 -8.82 -35.56
N THR A 7 15.04 -9.51 -35.65
CA THR A 7 13.79 -9.01 -35.08
C THR A 7 13.93 -9.05 -33.57
N VAL A 8 14.26 -7.91 -32.97
CA VAL A 8 14.04 -7.68 -31.54
C VAL A 8 12.54 -7.75 -31.32
N LEU A 9 12.06 -8.90 -30.84
CA LEU A 9 10.72 -9.01 -30.28
C LEU A 9 10.71 -8.17 -29.01
N VAL A 10 10.30 -6.91 -29.14
CA VAL A 10 9.84 -6.13 -28.00
C VAL A 10 8.56 -6.82 -27.54
N PHE A 11 8.67 -7.69 -26.54
CA PHE A 11 7.53 -8.03 -25.72
C PHE A 11 7.12 -6.74 -25.01
N ILE A 12 6.14 -6.04 -25.55
CA ILE A 12 5.33 -5.13 -24.75
C ILE A 12 4.59 -6.06 -23.80
N SER A 13 5.15 -6.28 -22.61
CA SER A 13 4.42 -6.96 -21.55
C SER A 13 3.19 -6.12 -21.29
N THR A 14 2.04 -6.63 -21.74
CA THR A 14 0.71 -6.23 -21.30
C THR A 14 0.79 -5.91 -19.82
N GLY A 15 0.40 -4.69 -19.47
CA GLY A 15 0.61 -4.10 -18.14
C GLY A 15 0.46 -5.14 -17.05
N THR A 16 1.56 -5.37 -16.32
CA THR A 16 1.46 -5.98 -15.00
C THR A 16 0.37 -5.20 -14.28
N LEU A 17 -0.71 -5.87 -13.90
CA LEU A 17 -1.68 -5.31 -12.98
C LEU A 17 -0.83 -4.79 -11.81
N ALA A 18 -0.83 -3.47 -11.60
CA ALA A 18 -0.02 -2.89 -10.55
C ALA A 18 -0.60 -3.43 -9.24
N ALA A 19 0.18 -4.31 -8.62
CA ALA A 19 -0.22 -5.05 -7.45
C ALA A 19 0.39 -4.35 -6.26
N LYS A 20 -0.47 -4.02 -5.29
CA LYS A 20 -0.06 -3.43 -4.02
C LYS A 20 1.07 -4.22 -3.33
N HIS A 21 1.02 -5.55 -3.42
CA HIS A 21 2.07 -6.44 -2.94
C HIS A 21 2.77 -7.14 -4.11
N VAL A 22 4.05 -6.87 -4.30
CA VAL A 22 4.87 -7.38 -5.41
C VAL A 22 5.78 -8.50 -4.92
N PHE A 23 5.65 -9.70 -5.51
CA PHE A 23 6.52 -10.82 -5.22
C PHE A 23 7.84 -10.73 -5.98
N ILE A 24 8.94 -10.76 -5.25
CA ILE A 24 10.30 -10.75 -5.80
C ILE A 24 10.90 -12.15 -5.71
N SER A 25 11.21 -12.70 -6.88
CA SER A 25 11.66 -14.10 -7.01
C SER A 25 13.14 -14.33 -6.66
N GLU A 26 13.92 -13.24 -6.59
CA GLU A 26 15.31 -13.24 -6.16
C GLU A 26 15.42 -13.55 -4.67
N LYS A 27 16.53 -14.20 -4.27
CA LYS A 27 16.75 -14.57 -2.87
C LYS A 27 17.73 -13.63 -2.22
N MET A 28 17.31 -13.00 -1.13
CA MET A 28 18.12 -12.05 -0.35
C MET A 28 17.95 -12.30 1.15
N SER A 29 18.97 -11.93 1.93
CA SER A 29 18.83 -11.78 3.38
C SER A 29 17.76 -10.72 3.68
N TRP A 30 17.12 -10.79 4.85
CA TRP A 30 16.04 -9.86 5.20
C TRP A 30 16.47 -8.39 5.04
N ASP A 31 17.67 -8.04 5.54
CA ASP A 31 18.21 -6.67 5.46
C ASP A 31 18.40 -6.21 4.01
N LYS A 32 18.89 -7.10 3.14
CA LYS A 32 19.10 -6.80 1.71
C LYS A 32 17.76 -6.69 0.98
N ALA A 33 16.79 -7.55 1.31
CA ALA A 33 15.45 -7.49 0.76
C ALA A 33 14.75 -6.17 1.14
N GLN A 34 14.91 -5.70 2.38
CA GLN A 34 14.38 -4.41 2.82
C GLN A 34 15.00 -3.25 2.02
N VAL A 35 16.32 -3.23 1.89
CA VAL A 35 17.02 -2.21 1.09
C VAL A 35 16.54 -2.25 -0.36
N PHE A 36 16.40 -3.44 -0.94
CA PHE A 36 15.85 -3.61 -2.28
C PHE A 36 14.45 -3.01 -2.40
N CYS A 37 13.53 -3.37 -1.50
CA CYS A 37 12.17 -2.86 -1.55
C CYS A 37 12.11 -1.35 -1.39
N ARG A 38 12.93 -0.74 -0.52
CA ARG A 38 12.98 0.73 -0.39
C ARG A 38 13.64 1.45 -1.56
N THR A 39 14.42 0.72 -2.37
CA THR A 39 15.08 1.28 -3.55
C THR A 39 14.17 1.23 -4.78
N HIS A 40 13.31 0.20 -4.88
CA HIS A 40 12.51 -0.08 -6.08
C HIS A 40 11.00 0.03 -5.87
N HIS A 41 10.57 0.06 -4.62
CA HIS A 41 9.17 0.09 -4.16
C HIS A 41 9.10 0.97 -2.89
N THR A 42 8.07 0.78 -2.05
CA THR A 42 7.90 1.55 -0.81
C THR A 42 8.68 0.94 0.36
N ASP A 43 8.42 -0.32 0.70
CA ASP A 43 9.11 -1.06 1.76
C ASP A 43 8.79 -2.57 1.59
N LEU A 44 9.29 -3.44 2.46
CA LEU A 44 8.76 -4.80 2.57
C LEU A 44 7.27 -4.75 2.93
N SER A 45 6.51 -5.72 2.43
CA SER A 45 5.06 -5.77 2.63
C SER A 45 4.71 -5.73 4.12
N PRO A 46 3.92 -4.74 4.58
CA PRO A 46 3.31 -4.81 5.88
C PRO A 46 2.20 -5.84 5.79
N ILE A 47 2.22 -6.81 6.68
CA ILE A 47 1.07 -7.70 6.85
C ILE A 47 0.79 -7.66 8.34
N SER A 48 0.42 -6.48 8.82
CA SER A 48 0.51 -6.16 10.25
C SER A 48 -0.79 -6.31 11.00
N ASN A 49 -1.87 -6.70 10.32
CA ASN A 49 -3.12 -7.10 10.96
C ASN A 49 -3.86 -8.19 10.15
N ALA A 50 -4.92 -8.73 10.73
CA ALA A 50 -5.72 -9.80 10.12
C ALA A 50 -6.39 -9.39 8.79
N VAL A 51 -6.69 -8.10 8.61
CA VAL A 51 -7.36 -7.56 7.42
C VAL A 51 -6.41 -7.59 6.24
N GLU A 52 -5.22 -7.01 6.42
CA GLU A 52 -4.14 -7.01 5.44
C GLU A 52 -3.65 -8.43 5.17
N GLY A 53 -3.59 -9.27 6.20
CA GLY A 53 -3.31 -10.70 6.07
C GLY A 53 -4.26 -11.46 5.16
N ARG A 54 -5.56 -11.16 5.23
CA ARG A 54 -6.58 -11.80 4.39
C ARG A 54 -6.43 -11.37 2.94
N VAL A 55 -6.37 -10.05 2.69
CA VAL A 55 -6.20 -9.48 1.35
C VAL A 55 -4.89 -9.92 0.70
N PHE A 56 -3.80 -9.97 1.47
CA PHE A 56 -2.50 -10.48 1.01
C PHE A 56 -2.62 -11.94 0.55
N LYS A 57 -3.21 -12.82 1.36
CA LYS A 57 -3.38 -14.24 1.01
C LYS A 57 -4.25 -14.46 -0.21
N GLU A 58 -5.33 -13.69 -0.36
CA GLU A 58 -6.21 -13.73 -1.53
C GLU A 58 -5.50 -13.27 -2.82
N SER A 59 -4.50 -12.40 -2.68
CA SER A 59 -3.69 -11.90 -3.80
C SER A 59 -2.62 -12.89 -4.28
N LEU A 60 -2.30 -13.94 -3.52
CA LEU A 60 -1.28 -14.92 -3.87
C LEU A 60 -1.82 -16.04 -4.76
N SER A 61 -1.16 -16.28 -5.89
CA SER A 61 -1.38 -17.51 -6.67
C SER A 61 -0.47 -18.63 -6.15
N GLY A 62 -1.08 -19.58 -5.42
CA GLY A 62 -0.39 -20.75 -4.87
C GLY A 62 0.37 -20.47 -3.56
N ILE A 63 1.13 -21.46 -3.10
CA ILE A 63 1.90 -21.37 -1.85
C ILE A 63 3.21 -20.64 -2.14
N GLN A 64 3.26 -19.35 -1.80
CA GLN A 64 4.46 -18.53 -1.85
C GLN A 64 4.93 -18.20 -0.44
N THR A 65 6.22 -18.44 -0.17
CA THR A 65 6.87 -18.14 1.10
C THR A 65 8.00 -17.16 0.86
N GLY A 66 8.10 -16.12 1.69
CA GLY A 66 9.16 -15.13 1.56
C GLY A 66 9.17 -14.12 2.69
N TRP A 67 10.20 -13.27 2.70
CA TRP A 67 10.31 -12.17 3.63
C TRP A 67 9.20 -11.14 3.43
N VAL A 68 8.74 -10.63 4.57
CA VAL A 68 7.79 -9.52 4.72
C VAL A 68 8.41 -8.52 5.70
N GLY A 69 7.74 -7.41 5.98
CA GLY A 69 8.30 -6.32 6.78
C GLY A 69 8.51 -6.62 8.26
N LEU A 70 8.15 -7.82 8.75
CA LEU A 70 8.28 -8.21 10.14
C LEU A 70 9.74 -8.57 10.46
N TYR A 71 10.29 -7.99 11.53
CA TYR A 71 11.63 -8.31 12.01
C TYR A 71 11.71 -8.28 13.54
N TRP A 72 12.69 -9.01 14.08
CA TRP A 72 12.97 -9.02 15.51
C TRP A 72 13.93 -7.87 15.86
N ASP A 73 13.45 -6.92 16.66
CA ASP A 73 14.28 -5.84 17.18
C ASP A 73 15.04 -6.33 18.41
N VAL A 74 16.34 -6.56 18.24
CA VAL A 74 17.24 -7.04 19.31
C VAL A 74 17.42 -6.02 20.43
N THR A 75 17.14 -4.74 20.19
CA THR A 75 17.30 -3.67 21.20
C THR A 75 16.08 -3.58 22.11
N GLU A 76 14.89 -3.69 21.54
CA GLU A 76 13.62 -3.64 22.28
C GLU A 76 13.09 -5.03 22.65
N LEU A 77 13.75 -6.10 22.19
CA LEU A 77 13.38 -7.50 22.40
C LEU A 77 11.92 -7.78 22.02
N LYS A 78 11.47 -7.23 20.89
CA LYS A 78 10.12 -7.41 20.38
C LYS A 78 10.09 -7.43 18.86
N TRP A 79 9.03 -8.02 18.31
CA TRP A 79 8.74 -7.93 16.88
C TRP A 79 8.28 -6.52 16.51
N LYS A 80 8.74 -6.05 15.34
CA LYS A 80 8.37 -4.74 14.77
C LYS A 80 8.22 -4.87 13.26
N TRP A 81 7.43 -3.96 12.69
CA TRP A 81 7.31 -3.81 11.26
C TRP A 81 8.28 -2.75 10.73
N SER A 82 8.95 -3.02 9.61
CA SER A 82 9.84 -2.07 8.93
C SER A 82 9.16 -0.74 8.57
N GLY A 83 7.83 -0.77 8.40
CA GLY A 83 6.99 0.41 8.19
C GLY A 83 6.74 1.26 9.44
N GLY A 84 7.03 0.75 10.65
CA GLY A 84 7.10 1.55 11.88
C GLY A 84 5.98 1.37 12.90
N ALA A 85 4.92 0.60 12.60
CA ALA A 85 3.89 0.32 13.60
C ALA A 85 4.42 -0.62 14.69
N ALA A 86 3.91 -0.44 15.92
CA ALA A 86 4.10 -1.43 16.97
C ALA A 86 3.32 -2.70 16.61
N ASP A 87 3.85 -3.84 17.01
CA ASP A 87 3.19 -5.12 16.80
C ASP A 87 2.06 -5.30 17.81
N GLU A 88 0.85 -4.88 17.44
CA GLU A 88 -0.36 -5.11 18.20
C GLU A 88 -1.07 -6.36 17.65
N ASP A 89 -0.77 -7.50 18.28
CA ASP A 89 -1.47 -8.78 18.15
C ASP A 89 -0.99 -9.73 17.03
N GLN A 90 -0.08 -10.63 17.40
CA GLN A 90 0.44 -11.75 16.57
C GLN A 90 -0.54 -12.93 16.47
N GLY A 91 -1.72 -12.87 17.13
CA GLY A 91 -2.63 -14.00 17.28
C GLY A 91 -3.27 -14.53 15.98
N TRP A 92 -3.15 -13.81 14.86
CA TRP A 92 -3.81 -14.16 13.59
C TRP A 92 -2.89 -14.88 12.59
N LEU A 93 -1.57 -14.93 12.82
CA LEU A 93 -0.63 -15.74 12.05
C LEU A 93 -0.12 -16.90 12.91
N ASN A 94 -0.78 -18.04 12.78
CA ASN A 94 -0.30 -19.33 13.31
C ASN A 94 0.95 -19.85 12.53
N ASP A 95 1.78 -18.96 12.00
CA ASP A 95 2.94 -19.27 11.17
C ASP A 95 4.25 -19.09 11.94
N CYS A 96 5.21 -19.99 11.68
CA CYS A 96 6.54 -19.91 12.30
C CYS A 96 7.37 -18.82 11.62
N TRP A 97 7.60 -17.70 12.32
CA TRP A 97 8.52 -16.67 11.85
C TRP A 97 9.98 -17.10 12.02
N VAL A 98 10.74 -17.03 10.93
CA VAL A 98 12.19 -17.20 10.97
C VAL A 98 12.81 -15.83 11.25
N SER A 99 13.50 -15.66 12.37
CA SER A 99 14.20 -14.42 12.70
C SER A 99 15.64 -14.37 12.19
N ASP A 100 16.15 -15.49 11.64
CA ASP A 100 17.51 -15.56 11.13
C ASP A 100 17.63 -14.83 9.78
N SER A 101 18.05 -13.55 9.85
CA SER A 101 18.24 -12.69 8.69
C SER A 101 19.37 -13.15 7.77
N THR A 102 20.19 -14.14 8.16
CA THR A 102 21.32 -14.61 7.35
C THR A 102 20.87 -15.47 6.16
N TYR A 103 19.68 -16.06 6.23
CA TYR A 103 19.16 -16.87 5.14
C TYR A 103 18.58 -16.04 4.00
N ALA A 104 18.88 -16.47 2.78
CA ALA A 104 18.38 -15.85 1.57
C ALA A 104 17.02 -16.45 1.18
N TYR A 105 15.95 -15.65 1.26
CA TYR A 105 14.61 -16.00 0.80
C TYR A 105 14.12 -15.02 -0.26
N ARG A 106 13.10 -15.48 -1.00
CA ARG A 106 12.25 -14.60 -1.80
C ARG A 106 11.48 -13.66 -0.89
N PHE A 107 10.88 -12.61 -1.41
CA PHE A 107 10.29 -11.59 -0.56
C PHE A 107 9.18 -10.81 -1.25
N PHE A 108 8.41 -10.07 -0.46
CA PHE A 108 7.29 -9.27 -0.94
C PHE A 108 7.52 -7.80 -0.62
N CYS A 109 7.41 -6.93 -1.61
CA CYS A 109 7.48 -5.49 -1.44
C CYS A 109 6.08 -4.87 -1.49
N LEU A 110 5.81 -3.87 -0.66
CA LEU A 110 4.67 -2.98 -0.82
C LEU A 110 5.01 -1.95 -1.90
N ASN A 111 4.09 -1.73 -2.83
CA ASN A 111 4.20 -0.73 -3.88
C ASN A 111 3.07 0.29 -3.74
N LEU A 112 3.43 1.51 -3.31
CA LEU A 112 2.56 2.69 -3.33
C LEU A 112 3.14 3.68 -4.34
N ILE A 113 2.32 4.10 -5.29
CA ILE A 113 2.73 5.02 -6.35
C ILE A 113 2.15 6.40 -6.05
N MET A 114 3.00 7.30 -5.54
CA MET A 114 2.63 8.68 -5.29
C MET A 114 2.61 9.49 -6.60
N VAL A 115 1.44 9.95 -7.02
CA VAL A 115 1.25 10.73 -8.25
C VAL A 115 1.08 12.21 -7.92
N GLN A 116 2.08 13.01 -8.29
CA GLN A 116 2.13 14.46 -8.05
C GLN A 116 1.37 15.26 -9.13
N GLU A 117 0.13 14.84 -9.43
CA GLU A 117 -0.79 15.58 -10.30
C GLU A 117 -2.01 16.00 -9.49
N GLU A 118 -2.46 17.24 -9.61
CA GLU A 118 -3.64 17.72 -8.90
C GLU A 118 -4.91 17.37 -9.68
N LYS A 119 -5.67 16.38 -9.20
CA LYS A 119 -6.88 15.85 -9.83
C LYS A 119 -8.04 15.78 -8.85
N THR A 120 -9.27 15.84 -9.37
CA THR A 120 -10.47 15.46 -8.62
C THR A 120 -10.42 13.97 -8.25
N TRP A 121 -11.23 13.55 -7.28
CA TRP A 121 -11.20 12.16 -6.83
C TRP A 121 -11.54 11.18 -7.97
N GLU A 122 -12.55 11.50 -8.78
CA GLU A 122 -12.93 10.69 -9.94
C GLU A 122 -11.83 10.64 -11.02
N GLU A 123 -11.18 11.76 -11.31
CA GLU A 123 -10.06 11.83 -12.26
C GLU A 123 -8.83 11.06 -11.74
N ALA A 124 -8.56 11.10 -10.44
CA ALA A 124 -7.49 10.35 -9.81
C ALA A 124 -7.76 8.83 -9.86
N LEU A 125 -9.00 8.42 -9.60
CA LEU A 125 -9.44 7.03 -9.73
C LEU A 125 -9.25 6.50 -11.16
N GLU A 126 -9.68 7.29 -12.15
CA GLU A 126 -9.51 6.94 -13.57
C GLU A 126 -8.03 6.84 -13.94
N HIS A 127 -7.20 7.77 -13.45
CA HIS A 127 -5.76 7.74 -13.68
C HIS A 127 -5.12 6.47 -13.09
N CYS A 128 -5.42 6.11 -11.85
CA CYS A 128 -4.86 4.90 -11.25
C CYS A 128 -5.35 3.64 -11.99
N ARG A 129 -6.63 3.54 -12.35
CA ARG A 129 -7.15 2.38 -13.10
C ARG A 129 -6.58 2.25 -14.52
N GLY A 130 -6.23 3.37 -15.14
CA GLY A 130 -5.59 3.37 -16.46
C GLY A 130 -4.12 2.96 -16.43
N ASN A 131 -3.39 3.27 -15.36
CA ASN A 131 -1.92 3.21 -15.35
C ASN A 131 -1.31 2.34 -14.22
N HIS A 132 -1.98 2.26 -13.08
CA HIS A 132 -1.43 1.87 -11.77
C HIS A 132 -2.48 1.14 -10.90
N GLY A 133 -3.22 0.19 -11.49
CA GLY A 133 -4.16 -0.65 -10.74
C GLY A 133 -5.44 0.07 -10.26
N ASP A 134 -5.38 0.74 -9.12
CA ASP A 134 -6.50 1.49 -8.51
C ASP A 134 -5.97 2.53 -7.50
N LEU A 135 -6.83 3.39 -6.95
CA LEU A 135 -6.47 4.20 -5.79
C LEU A 135 -6.21 3.28 -4.59
N THR A 136 -5.20 3.63 -3.79
CA THR A 136 -4.76 2.77 -2.70
C THR A 136 -5.79 2.64 -1.58
N SER A 137 -5.90 1.44 -1.03
CA SER A 137 -6.54 1.16 0.25
C SER A 137 -5.51 1.19 1.39
N LEU A 138 -5.91 1.56 2.60
CA LEU A 138 -5.05 1.55 3.78
C LEU A 138 -5.67 0.62 4.82
N LEU A 139 -5.11 -0.57 4.96
CA LEU A 139 -5.74 -1.70 5.65
C LEU A 139 -5.16 -1.98 7.03
N SER A 140 -4.07 -1.31 7.40
CA SER A 140 -3.38 -1.49 8.67
C SER A 140 -2.67 -0.19 9.08
N GLU A 141 -2.32 -0.08 10.36
CA GLU A 141 -1.54 1.05 10.86
C GLU A 141 -0.20 1.16 10.12
N THR A 142 0.48 0.04 9.86
CA THR A 142 1.75 0.05 9.13
C THR A 142 1.59 0.51 7.68
N GLY A 143 0.55 0.03 6.97
CA GLY A 143 0.25 0.49 5.62
C GLY A 143 -0.04 2.00 5.59
N ASN A 144 -0.76 2.50 6.59
CA ASN A 144 -1.06 3.92 6.75
C ASN A 144 0.20 4.76 7.04
N LEU A 145 1.09 4.31 7.91
CA LEU A 145 2.37 4.96 8.20
C LEU A 145 3.31 4.98 6.98
N LEU A 146 3.32 3.91 6.19
CA LEU A 146 4.08 3.87 4.94
C LEU A 146 3.52 4.87 3.93
N ALA A 147 2.20 4.93 3.73
CA ALA A 147 1.58 5.95 2.89
C ALA A 147 1.84 7.38 3.39
N GLN A 148 1.79 7.60 4.71
CA GLN A 148 2.10 8.87 5.34
C GLN A 148 3.54 9.32 5.04
N ARG A 149 4.50 8.37 5.02
CA ARG A 149 5.90 8.65 4.73
C ARG A 149 6.09 9.16 3.30
N GLU A 150 5.38 8.58 2.33
CA GLU A 150 5.46 8.95 0.91
C GLU A 150 4.97 10.38 0.64
N ILE A 151 4.10 10.93 1.51
CA ILE A 151 3.47 12.25 1.30
C ILE A 151 4.12 13.39 2.07
N GLN A 152 5.26 13.17 2.73
CA GLN A 152 5.89 14.21 3.54
C GLN A 152 6.53 15.34 2.70
N ASP A 153 6.84 15.09 1.43
CA ASP A 153 7.47 16.08 0.55
C ASP A 153 6.65 17.39 0.46
N PRO A 154 7.25 18.59 0.68
CA PRO A 154 6.55 19.87 0.62
C PRO A 154 5.87 20.20 -0.71
N THR A 155 6.29 19.58 -1.81
CA THR A 155 5.68 19.72 -3.15
C THR A 155 4.33 19.00 -3.25
N ILE A 156 4.09 18.00 -2.40
CA ILE A 156 2.83 17.26 -2.33
C ILE A 156 1.81 18.08 -1.56
N THR A 157 0.57 18.08 -2.05
CA THR A 157 -0.58 18.70 -1.40
C THR A 157 -0.69 18.27 0.07
N GLN A 158 -1.27 19.14 0.92
CA GLN A 158 -1.41 18.85 2.36
C GLN A 158 -2.23 17.59 2.66
N ARG A 159 -3.03 17.17 1.68
CA ARG A 159 -3.86 15.98 1.69
C ARG A 159 -3.68 15.28 0.35
N VAL A 160 -3.80 13.96 0.33
CA VAL A 160 -3.78 13.20 -0.92
C VAL A 160 -4.99 12.29 -1.02
N TRP A 161 -5.49 12.06 -2.24
CA TRP A 161 -6.56 11.10 -2.43
C TRP A 161 -6.09 9.67 -2.19
N VAL A 162 -6.94 8.93 -1.48
CA VAL A 162 -6.90 7.48 -1.34
C VAL A 162 -8.23 6.92 -1.85
N GLY A 163 -8.36 5.60 -1.95
CA GLY A 163 -9.52 4.95 -2.57
C GLY A 163 -10.83 5.04 -1.78
N LEU A 164 -10.91 5.87 -0.73
CA LEU A 164 -12.02 5.89 0.20
C LEU A 164 -13.19 6.74 -0.34
N ARG A 165 -14.38 6.15 -0.41
CA ARG A 165 -15.59 6.79 -0.95
C ARG A 165 -16.80 6.52 -0.07
N PHE A 166 -17.64 7.54 0.11
CA PHE A 166 -18.94 7.40 0.74
C PHE A 166 -20.03 7.15 -0.33
N LEU A 167 -20.65 5.97 -0.29
CA LEU A 167 -21.70 5.55 -1.22
C LEU A 167 -22.67 4.59 -0.53
N GLY A 168 -23.98 4.76 -0.75
CA GLY A 168 -24.98 3.87 -0.15
C GLY A 168 -24.99 3.90 1.38
N ASP A 169 -24.84 5.11 1.96
CA ASP A 169 -24.79 5.37 3.40
C ASP A 169 -23.66 4.66 4.15
N THR A 170 -22.60 4.28 3.44
CA THR A 170 -21.40 3.68 4.03
C THR A 170 -20.12 4.12 3.34
N TRP A 171 -19.01 4.03 4.07
CA TRP A 171 -17.67 4.22 3.51
C TRP A 171 -17.14 2.89 2.97
N LEU A 172 -16.47 2.94 1.81
CA LEU A 172 -15.87 1.78 1.16
C LEU A 172 -14.57 2.15 0.45
N TRP A 173 -13.70 1.15 0.26
CA TRP A 173 -12.57 1.27 -0.66
C TRP A 173 -13.03 0.98 -2.09
N ALA A 174 -12.70 1.87 -3.02
CA ALA A 174 -13.12 1.79 -4.42
C ALA A 174 -12.54 0.55 -5.14
N ASN A 175 -11.42 0.03 -4.66
CA ASN A 175 -10.77 -1.18 -5.16
C ASN A 175 -11.43 -2.48 -4.65
N GLY A 176 -12.42 -2.38 -3.75
CA GLY A 176 -13.15 -3.52 -3.19
C GLY A 176 -12.57 -4.11 -1.90
N ASP A 177 -11.47 -3.57 -1.38
CA ASP A 177 -10.88 -4.06 -0.13
C ASP A 177 -11.80 -3.78 1.08
N PRO A 178 -11.73 -4.61 2.14
CA PRO A 178 -12.51 -4.41 3.35
C PRO A 178 -12.10 -3.16 4.13
N LEU A 179 -13.08 -2.38 4.57
CA LEU A 179 -12.88 -1.21 5.46
C LEU A 179 -13.04 -1.61 6.94
N GLU A 180 -12.10 -2.41 7.44
CA GLU A 180 -12.08 -2.86 8.85
C GLU A 180 -11.13 -2.01 9.72
N PHE A 181 -9.98 -1.60 9.18
CA PHE A 181 -9.08 -0.62 9.81
C PHE A 181 -9.54 0.81 9.53
N GLN A 182 -9.43 1.69 10.52
CA GLN A 182 -9.84 3.09 10.40
C GLN A 182 -8.86 4.02 11.10
N ALA A 183 -8.46 5.09 10.40
CA ALA A 183 -7.55 6.11 10.92
C ALA A 183 -8.14 7.53 10.78
N TRP A 184 -9.46 7.69 10.96
CA TRP A 184 -10.13 8.99 10.87
C TRP A 184 -9.57 10.00 11.88
N THR A 185 -9.52 11.28 11.51
CA THR A 185 -9.17 12.37 12.44
C THR A 185 -10.13 12.38 13.63
N GLN A 186 -9.62 12.53 14.86
CA GLN A 186 -10.44 12.51 16.08
C GLN A 186 -11.26 13.79 16.33
N THR A 187 -11.32 14.72 15.38
CA THR A 187 -11.91 16.06 15.55
C THR A 187 -13.42 16.08 15.82
N GLY A 188 -14.09 14.93 15.92
CA GLY A 188 -15.45 14.83 16.43
C GLY A 188 -16.48 15.53 15.55
N ASP A 189 -16.18 15.72 14.26
CA ASP A 189 -17.12 16.26 13.29
C ASP A 189 -18.16 15.18 12.95
N PRO A 190 -19.43 15.36 13.33
CA PRO A 190 -20.50 14.40 13.02
C PRO A 190 -20.64 14.12 11.52
N ASP A 191 -20.20 15.06 10.67
CA ASP A 191 -20.25 14.94 9.21
C ASP A 191 -19.22 13.96 8.64
N GLN A 192 -18.27 13.45 9.43
CA GLN A 192 -17.30 12.46 8.94
C GLN A 192 -17.91 11.07 8.72
N GLN A 193 -18.83 10.66 9.59
CA GLN A 193 -19.47 9.34 9.50
C GLN A 193 -20.68 9.33 8.56
N CYS A 194 -21.27 10.49 8.27
CA CYS A 194 -22.41 10.65 7.36
C CYS A 194 -22.36 11.96 6.55
N PRO A 195 -21.39 12.12 5.62
CA PRO A 195 -21.22 13.36 4.90
C PRO A 195 -22.34 13.62 3.88
N VAL A 196 -23.00 14.77 4.01
CA VAL A 196 -23.97 15.24 3.00
C VAL A 196 -23.25 15.57 1.69
N GLN A 197 -22.10 16.27 1.77
CA GLN A 197 -21.36 16.79 0.61
C GLN A 197 -19.95 16.22 0.45
N LYS A 198 -19.18 16.10 1.55
CA LYS A 198 -17.77 15.66 1.53
C LYS A 198 -17.64 14.14 1.46
N ARG A 199 -17.82 13.56 0.28
CA ARG A 199 -17.98 12.10 0.10
C ARG A 199 -16.70 11.36 -0.30
N CYS A 200 -15.55 12.02 -0.32
CA CYS A 200 -14.26 11.43 -0.70
C CYS A 200 -13.27 11.48 0.47
N GLY A 201 -12.52 10.41 0.69
CA GLY A 201 -11.52 10.35 1.75
C GLY A 201 -10.12 10.70 1.26
N ALA A 202 -9.38 11.45 2.07
CA ALA A 202 -8.00 11.83 1.82
C ALA A 202 -7.12 11.53 3.03
N LEU A 203 -5.87 11.16 2.79
CA LEU A 203 -4.84 10.99 3.82
C LEU A 203 -4.16 12.35 4.08
N THR A 204 -4.04 12.73 5.36
CA THR A 204 -3.34 13.94 5.80
C THR A 204 -1.87 13.65 6.07
N LYS A 205 -1.02 14.69 6.07
CA LYS A 205 0.39 14.55 6.48
C LYS A 205 0.57 14.08 7.93
N GLN A 206 -0.46 14.22 8.76
CA GLN A 206 -0.51 13.71 10.14
C GLN A 206 -0.80 12.21 10.22
N GLY A 207 -1.14 11.57 9.10
CA GLY A 207 -1.45 10.13 9.04
C GLY A 207 -2.91 9.82 9.34
N GLU A 208 -3.79 10.81 9.34
CA GLU A 208 -5.22 10.64 9.61
C GLU A 208 -6.02 10.74 8.30
N TRP A 209 -7.22 10.17 8.28
CA TRP A 209 -8.16 10.29 7.16
C TRP A 209 -9.15 11.41 7.42
N GLU A 210 -9.39 12.23 6.39
CA GLU A 210 -10.36 13.32 6.41
C GLU A 210 -11.31 13.16 5.21
N ASN A 211 -12.59 13.48 5.41
CA ASN A 211 -13.55 13.60 4.32
C ASN A 211 -13.43 14.96 3.62
N ARG A 212 -13.45 14.99 2.30
CA ARG A 212 -13.25 16.17 1.46
C ARG A 212 -14.28 16.25 0.35
N ASP A 213 -14.41 17.44 -0.23
CA ASP A 213 -15.19 17.61 -1.46
C ASP A 213 -14.45 16.93 -2.61
N CYS A 214 -15.13 15.99 -3.28
CA CYS A 214 -14.57 15.20 -4.37
C CYS A 214 -14.10 16.06 -5.56
N GLN A 215 -14.59 17.29 -5.68
CA GLN A 215 -14.19 18.26 -6.71
C GLN A 215 -12.90 19.01 -6.36
N GLU A 216 -12.35 18.85 -5.15
CA GLU A 216 -11.02 19.36 -4.82
C GLU A 216 -9.96 18.67 -5.68
N LYS A 217 -8.94 19.43 -6.08
CA LYS A 217 -7.81 18.89 -6.83
C LYS A 217 -6.66 18.62 -5.88
N LEU A 218 -6.31 17.35 -5.70
CA LEU A 218 -5.26 16.90 -4.80
C LEU A 218 -4.34 15.93 -5.54
N ASN A 219 -3.10 15.78 -5.05
CA ASN A 219 -2.28 14.64 -5.42
C ASN A 219 -2.87 13.33 -4.86
N PHE A 220 -2.40 12.17 -5.30
CA PHE A 220 -3.05 10.91 -4.98
C PHE A 220 -2.09 9.71 -5.00
N ILE A 221 -2.47 8.63 -4.33
CA ILE A 221 -1.68 7.41 -4.22
C ILE A 221 -2.38 6.26 -4.95
N CYS A 222 -1.70 5.69 -5.94
CA CYS A 222 -2.09 4.46 -6.62
C CYS A 222 -1.34 3.23 -6.06
N ILE A 223 -1.64 2.03 -6.58
CA ILE A 223 -0.94 0.77 -6.26
C ILE A 223 -0.17 0.19 -7.45
#